data_AF-A0A0X3PLW3-F1
#
_entry.id   AF-A0A0X3PLW3-F1
#
_cell.length_a   1.000
_cell.length_b   1.000
_cell.length_c   1.000
_cell.angle_alpha   90.00
_cell.angle_beta   90.00
_cell.angle_gamma   90.00
#
_symmetry.space_group_name_H-M   'P 1'
#
loop_
_entity.id
_entity.type
_entity.pdbx_description
1 polymer ?
#
loop_
_entity_poly.entity_id
_entity_poly.type
_entity_poly.pdbx_seq_one_letter_code
_entity_poly.pdbx_strand_id
1 'polypeptide(L)'
;MLQQLQPLLGFLFIPLFVKIKASDPALVGSLQQRITHRRGYIVPLNTRFTLSCPFETPFYKWSRPEYPSHLFDETKNVTIMADSLDISGRYQCSAVNGFGNSLAEMAVRVIDFSSPDLKKECALTRDGNINEAGPCFLHSYADAELLLTRYWGEDALLDCSSVTADGRTYQLNYAWEFYKQGHPPGSAGRGERTPLRTLRSAMQMPTSNAAAAA
;
A
#
# COMPACT_ATOMS: atom_id res chain seq x y z
N MET A 1 27.87 -55.51 -66.63
CA MET A 1 29.31 -55.28 -66.43
C MET A 1 29.49 -53.91 -65.78
N LEU A 2 30.16 -53.91 -64.63
CA LEU A 2 31.07 -52.90 -64.06
C LEU A 2 30.79 -51.41 -64.34
N GLN A 3 30.39 -50.58 -63.36
CA GLN A 3 31.14 -50.06 -62.19
C GLN A 3 32.20 -49.00 -62.57
N GLN A 4 31.92 -47.74 -62.21
CA GLN A 4 32.85 -46.66 -61.79
C GLN A 4 31.97 -45.53 -61.19
N LEU A 5 31.88 -45.29 -59.87
CA LEU A 5 32.82 -44.58 -58.96
C LEU A 5 33.44 -43.33 -59.64
N GLN A 6 33.36 -42.08 -59.15
CA GLN A 6 33.08 -41.53 -57.81
C GLN A 6 32.91 -39.96 -57.94
N PRO A 7 32.93 -39.13 -56.88
CA PRO A 7 31.85 -38.21 -56.50
C PRO A 7 32.16 -36.71 -56.71
N LEU A 8 31.15 -35.83 -56.67
CA LEU A 8 31.40 -34.39 -56.46
C LEU A 8 30.29 -33.78 -55.59
N LEU A 9 30.65 -33.63 -54.31
CA LEU A 9 30.22 -32.60 -53.36
C LEU A 9 28.78 -32.08 -53.48
N GLY A 10 27.85 -32.79 -52.84
CA GLY A 10 26.65 -32.17 -52.27
C GLY A 10 26.91 -31.83 -50.80
N PHE A 11 27.27 -30.58 -50.52
CA PHE A 11 27.25 -30.04 -49.15
C PHE A 11 25.80 -30.11 -48.62
N LEU A 12 25.53 -31.11 -47.80
CA LEU A 12 24.31 -31.21 -47.02
C LEU A 12 24.41 -30.19 -45.87
N PHE A 13 23.93 -28.98 -46.12
CA PHE A 13 23.58 -28.05 -45.05
C PHE A 13 22.48 -28.71 -44.22
N ILE A 14 22.85 -29.30 -43.08
CA ILE A 14 21.90 -29.62 -42.03
C ILE A 14 21.60 -28.27 -41.36
N PRO A 15 20.39 -27.67 -41.51
CA PRO A 15 20.02 -26.58 -40.64
C PRO A 15 19.95 -27.19 -39.23
N LEU A 16 20.94 -26.85 -38.42
CA LEU A 16 20.86 -27.04 -36.98
C LEU A 16 19.68 -26.17 -36.54
N PHE A 17 18.48 -26.75 -36.47
CA PHE A 17 17.35 -26.14 -35.80
C PHE A 17 17.72 -26.06 -34.32
N VAL A 18 18.44 -25.00 -33.96
CA VAL A 18 18.48 -24.53 -32.59
C VAL A 18 17.05 -24.18 -32.27
N LYS A 19 16.32 -25.10 -31.63
CA LYS A 19 15.10 -24.76 -30.89
C LYS A 19 15.56 -23.85 -29.77
N ILE A 20 15.68 -22.56 -30.07
CA ILE A 20 15.66 -21.54 -29.03
C ILE A 20 14.23 -21.61 -28.50
N LYS A 21 14.05 -22.35 -27.41
CA LYS A 21 12.83 -22.33 -26.62
C LYS A 21 12.82 -21.00 -25.86
N ALA A 22 12.67 -19.90 -26.59
CA ALA A 22 12.47 -18.58 -26.03
C ALA A 22 10.99 -18.44 -25.67
N SER A 23 10.66 -18.94 -24.49
CA SER A 23 9.55 -18.40 -23.70
C SER A 23 9.74 -18.94 -22.29
N ASP A 24 10.75 -18.38 -21.63
CA ASP A 24 10.84 -18.44 -20.18
C ASP A 24 9.58 -17.73 -19.63
N PRO A 25 8.68 -18.43 -18.91
CA PRO A 25 7.45 -17.83 -18.39
C PRO A 25 7.72 -16.73 -17.34
N ALA A 26 8.98 -16.47 -16.98
CA ALA A 26 9.40 -15.36 -16.15
C ALA A 26 9.32 -13.97 -16.85
N LEU A 27 9.11 -13.91 -18.18
CA LEU A 27 8.92 -12.66 -18.93
C LEU A 27 7.45 -12.39 -19.27
N VAL A 28 6.52 -12.88 -18.47
CA VAL A 28 5.22 -12.20 -18.27
C VAL A 28 5.28 -11.56 -16.89
N GLY A 29 6.32 -10.75 -16.67
CA GLY A 29 6.24 -9.74 -15.63
C GLY A 29 5.07 -8.85 -16.01
N SER A 30 4.00 -8.89 -15.21
CA SER A 30 3.02 -7.82 -15.25
C SER A 30 3.81 -6.52 -15.23
N LEU A 31 3.65 -5.67 -16.25
CA LEU A 31 4.13 -4.29 -16.19
C LEU A 31 3.30 -3.59 -15.12
N GLN A 32 3.53 -3.96 -13.86
CA GLN A 32 2.90 -3.34 -12.72
C GLN A 32 3.55 -1.98 -12.62
N GLN A 33 2.80 -1.02 -13.14
CA GLN A 33 3.28 0.32 -13.35
C GLN A 33 3.67 0.93 -12.00
N ARG A 34 4.91 1.42 -11.92
CA ARG A 34 5.48 1.85 -10.65
C ARG A 34 4.91 3.20 -10.25
N ILE A 35 4.47 3.31 -9.00
CA ILE A 35 4.16 4.59 -8.37
C ILE A 35 5.47 5.35 -8.18
N THR A 36 5.65 6.45 -8.89
CA THR A 36 6.88 7.26 -8.86
C THR A 36 6.77 8.45 -7.92
N HIS A 37 5.57 8.86 -7.56
CA HIS A 37 5.31 9.98 -6.67
C HIS A 37 4.35 9.58 -5.56
N ARG A 38 4.67 9.96 -4.31
CA ARG A 38 3.81 9.77 -3.15
C ARG A 38 3.72 11.05 -2.34
N ARG A 39 2.53 11.36 -1.84
CA ARG A 39 2.27 12.52 -0.99
C ARG A 39 1.29 12.17 0.11
N GLY A 40 1.46 12.77 1.28
CA GLY A 40 0.54 12.66 2.41
C GLY A 40 -0.31 13.93 2.55
N TYR A 41 -1.44 13.82 3.23
CA TYR A 41 -2.25 14.97 3.61
C TYR A 41 -2.86 14.66 4.97
N ILE A 42 -2.71 15.57 5.92
CA ILE A 42 -3.46 15.54 7.18
C ILE A 42 -4.48 16.66 7.13
N VAL A 43 -5.75 16.29 7.19
CA VAL A 43 -6.87 17.17 6.88
C VAL A 43 -7.84 17.21 8.06
N PRO A 44 -8.17 18.38 8.60
CA PRO A 44 -9.20 18.48 9.63
C PRO A 44 -10.58 18.06 9.11
N LEU A 45 -11.39 17.39 9.93
CA LEU A 45 -12.79 17.10 9.62
C LEU A 45 -13.56 18.40 9.32
N ASN A 46 -14.51 18.32 8.41
CA ASN A 46 -15.34 19.40 7.89
C ASN A 46 -14.57 20.50 7.12
N THR A 47 -13.38 20.19 6.61
CA THR A 47 -12.61 21.12 5.75
C THR A 47 -12.55 20.64 4.30
N ARG A 48 -12.24 21.57 3.38
CA ARG A 48 -11.98 21.26 1.98
C ARG A 48 -10.48 21.17 1.74
N PHE A 49 -10.07 20.16 0.98
CA PHE A 49 -8.68 20.00 0.56
C PHE A 49 -8.62 19.67 -0.92
N THR A 50 -7.47 19.99 -1.54
CA THR A 50 -7.25 19.76 -2.97
C THR A 50 -6.10 18.79 -3.17
N LEU A 51 -6.38 17.69 -3.86
CA LEU A 51 -5.38 16.78 -4.39
C LEU A 51 -4.95 17.25 -5.77
N SER A 52 -3.65 17.36 -6.00
CA SER A 52 -3.10 17.81 -7.27
C SER A 52 -2.18 16.74 -7.84
N CYS A 53 -2.44 16.35 -9.09
CA CYS A 53 -1.57 15.40 -9.77
C CYS A 53 -0.24 16.09 -10.16
N PRO A 54 0.92 15.50 -9.81
CA PRO A 54 2.22 16.16 -9.97
C PRO A 54 2.74 16.15 -11.41
N PHE A 55 2.04 15.50 -12.33
CA PHE A 55 2.47 15.34 -13.71
C PHE A 55 1.81 16.38 -14.61
N GLU A 56 2.53 16.82 -15.64
CA GLU A 56 2.00 17.72 -16.68
C GLU A 56 1.60 16.91 -17.91
N THR A 57 0.33 16.49 -17.96
CA THR A 57 -0.23 15.69 -19.07
C THR A 57 -1.60 16.20 -19.49
N PRO A 58 -2.09 15.86 -20.70
CA PRO A 58 -3.42 16.27 -21.15
C PRO A 58 -4.57 15.52 -20.46
N PHE A 59 -4.34 14.28 -20.00
CA PHE A 59 -5.40 13.43 -19.43
C PHE A 59 -5.02 12.96 -18.03
N TYR A 60 -5.99 13.01 -17.11
CA TYR A 60 -5.87 12.54 -15.73
C TYR A 60 -7.02 11.61 -15.41
N LYS A 61 -6.78 10.68 -14.48
CA LYS A 61 -7.80 9.79 -13.93
C LYS A 61 -7.54 9.62 -12.45
N TRP A 62 -8.56 9.85 -11.63
CA TRP A 62 -8.49 9.66 -10.20
C TRP A 62 -9.34 8.46 -9.78
N SER A 63 -8.73 7.58 -9.00
CA SER A 63 -9.38 6.40 -8.44
C SER A 63 -8.90 6.15 -7.01
N ARG A 64 -9.64 5.31 -6.29
CA ARG A 64 -9.17 4.70 -5.05
C ARG A 64 -8.53 3.34 -5.38
N PRO A 65 -7.35 2.97 -4.84
CA PRO A 65 -6.71 1.69 -5.12
C PRO A 65 -7.58 0.48 -4.78
N GLU A 66 -8.47 0.62 -3.79
CA GLU A 66 -9.42 -0.41 -3.37
C GLU A 66 -10.51 -0.64 -4.43
N TYR A 67 -10.80 0.37 -5.26
CA TYR A 67 -11.83 0.36 -6.30
C TYR A 67 -11.28 0.98 -7.60
N PRO A 68 -10.28 0.36 -8.26
CA PRO A 68 -9.56 0.98 -9.38
C PRO A 68 -10.43 1.20 -10.63
N SER A 69 -11.54 0.48 -10.75
CA SER A 69 -12.52 0.68 -11.83
C SER A 69 -13.45 1.88 -11.60
N HIS A 70 -13.53 2.39 -10.36
CA HIS A 70 -14.40 3.51 -10.01
C HIS A 70 -13.62 4.82 -10.10
N LEU A 71 -13.68 5.44 -11.28
CA LEU A 71 -13.15 6.78 -11.51
C LEU A 71 -14.11 7.81 -10.90
N PHE A 72 -13.56 8.74 -10.13
CA PHE A 72 -14.38 9.80 -9.51
C PHE A 72 -14.02 11.20 -10.02
N ASP A 73 -12.89 11.37 -10.71
CA ASP A 73 -12.49 12.65 -11.33
C ASP A 73 -11.48 12.43 -12.48
N GLU A 74 -11.43 13.37 -13.42
CA GLU A 74 -10.53 13.37 -14.60
C GLU A 74 -9.73 14.68 -14.75
N THR A 75 -9.85 15.58 -13.78
CA THR A 75 -9.13 16.85 -13.74
C THR A 75 -7.76 16.68 -13.08
N LYS A 76 -6.85 17.63 -13.32
CA LYS A 76 -5.55 17.66 -12.65
C LYS A 76 -5.68 17.84 -11.12
N ASN A 77 -6.66 18.65 -10.70
CA ASN A 77 -6.84 19.08 -9.32
C ASN A 77 -8.25 18.74 -8.84
N VAL A 78 -8.35 17.79 -7.90
CA VAL A 78 -9.62 17.38 -7.30
C VAL A 78 -9.80 18.07 -5.97
N THR A 79 -10.94 18.71 -5.75
CA THR A 79 -11.30 19.25 -4.44
C THR A 79 -12.31 18.34 -3.76
N ILE A 80 -11.99 17.91 -2.55
CA ILE A 80 -12.78 16.96 -1.75
C ILE A 80 -13.19 17.64 -0.45
N MET A 81 -14.42 17.37 -0.01
CA MET A 81 -14.91 17.75 1.32
C MET A 81 -14.59 16.60 2.30
N ALA A 82 -13.92 16.91 3.40
CA ALA A 82 -13.64 15.94 4.46
C ALA A 82 -14.81 15.90 5.47
N ASP A 83 -15.99 15.50 5.03
CA ASP A 83 -17.22 15.44 5.85
C ASP A 83 -17.33 14.19 6.75
N SER A 84 -16.52 13.16 6.49
CA SER A 84 -16.38 11.94 7.28
C SER A 84 -14.93 11.52 7.43
N LEU A 85 -14.63 10.72 8.46
CA LEU A 85 -13.35 10.03 8.62
C LEU A 85 -13.09 9.01 7.51
N ASP A 86 -14.14 8.46 6.88
CA ASP A 86 -14.07 7.48 5.76
C ASP A 86 -13.49 8.06 4.46
N ILE A 87 -13.37 9.38 4.40
CA ILE A 87 -12.64 10.08 3.35
C ILE A 87 -11.13 9.80 3.44
N SER A 88 -10.64 9.35 4.61
CA SER A 88 -9.27 8.87 4.76
C SER A 88 -8.99 7.67 3.85
N GLY A 89 -7.74 7.52 3.44
CA GLY A 89 -7.29 6.40 2.62
C GLY A 89 -6.31 6.84 1.55
N ARG A 90 -6.11 5.96 0.56
CA ARG A 90 -5.22 6.22 -0.57
C ARG A 90 -6.02 6.65 -1.79
N TYR A 91 -5.47 7.62 -2.50
CA TYR A 91 -5.98 8.14 -3.75
C TYR A 91 -4.90 8.01 -4.79
N GLN A 92 -5.27 7.65 -6.00
CA GLN A 92 -4.31 7.44 -7.07
C GLN A 92 -4.66 8.32 -8.26
N CYS A 93 -3.69 9.11 -8.71
CA CYS A 93 -3.75 9.78 -10.00
C CYS A 93 -3.01 8.94 -11.05
N SER A 94 -3.68 8.67 -12.17
CA SER A 94 -3.06 8.19 -13.41
C SER A 94 -3.04 9.31 -14.44
N ALA A 95 -1.85 9.83 -14.73
CA ALA A 95 -1.60 10.81 -15.77
C ALA A 95 -1.20 10.10 -17.07
N VAL A 96 -1.92 10.37 -18.16
CA VAL A 96 -1.75 9.66 -19.43
C VAL A 96 -1.29 10.61 -20.53
N ASN A 97 -0.27 10.20 -21.29
CA ASN A 97 0.19 10.89 -22.50
C ASN A 97 0.41 9.88 -23.64
N GLY A 98 0.86 10.36 -24.81
CA GLY A 98 1.08 9.52 -25.99
C GLY A 98 2.19 8.47 -25.85
N PHE A 99 2.99 8.50 -24.79
CA PHE A 99 4.12 7.59 -24.54
C PHE A 99 3.86 6.60 -23.40
N GLY A 100 2.80 6.80 -22.63
CA GLY A 100 2.42 5.91 -21.54
C GLY A 100 1.71 6.63 -20.41
N ASN A 101 1.68 5.95 -19.27
CA ASN A 101 0.99 6.39 -18.09
C ASN A 101 2.02 6.67 -16.98
N SER A 102 1.72 7.60 -16.09
CA SER A 102 2.46 7.88 -14.86
C SER A 102 1.51 7.82 -13.66
N LEU A 103 1.93 7.16 -12.58
CA LEU A 103 1.11 6.97 -11.38
C LEU A 103 1.67 7.76 -10.20
N ALA A 104 0.79 8.48 -9.53
CA ALA A 104 1.04 9.13 -8.25
C ALA A 104 0.02 8.66 -7.23
N GLU A 105 0.45 8.54 -5.98
CA GLU A 105 -0.41 8.16 -4.86
C GLU A 105 -0.43 9.26 -3.81
N MET A 106 -1.62 9.57 -3.31
CA MET A 106 -1.88 10.56 -2.29
C MET A 106 -2.56 9.84 -1.12
N ALA A 107 -1.87 9.76 0.00
CA ALA A 107 -2.40 9.25 1.25
C ALA A 107 -3.06 10.42 1.99
N VAL A 108 -4.32 10.28 2.37
CA VAL A 108 -5.08 11.31 3.08
C VAL A 108 -5.53 10.75 4.41
N ARG A 109 -5.21 11.44 5.50
CA ARG A 109 -5.77 11.18 6.82
C ARG A 109 -6.66 12.34 7.23
N VAL A 110 -7.97 12.09 7.31
CA VAL A 110 -8.91 13.02 7.92
C VAL A 110 -8.91 12.81 9.42
N ILE A 111 -8.80 13.89 10.19
CA ILE A 111 -8.69 13.84 11.65
C ILE A 111 -9.78 14.68 12.31
N ASP A 112 -10.32 14.16 13.40
CA ASP A 112 -11.11 14.93 14.34
C ASP A 112 -10.25 15.28 15.56
N PHE A 113 -9.90 16.57 15.68
CA PHE A 113 -9.09 17.06 16.80
C PHE A 113 -9.78 16.92 18.17
N SER A 114 -11.10 16.77 18.18
CA SER A 114 -11.87 16.56 19.41
C SER A 114 -11.91 15.09 19.83
N SER A 115 -11.49 14.17 18.96
CA SER A 115 -11.55 12.74 19.23
C SER A 115 -10.51 12.31 20.28
N PRO A 116 -10.92 11.56 21.33
CA PRO A 116 -9.99 11.03 22.32
C PRO A 116 -9.06 9.93 21.76
N ASP A 117 -9.37 9.39 20.59
CA ASP A 117 -8.58 8.35 19.92
C ASP A 117 -7.42 8.94 19.09
N LEU A 118 -7.39 10.26 18.88
CA LEU A 118 -6.32 10.93 18.12
C LEU A 118 -4.91 10.56 18.63
N LYS A 119 -4.73 10.45 19.95
CA LYS A 119 -3.45 10.08 20.59
C LYS A 119 -2.99 8.65 20.28
N LYS A 120 -3.89 7.78 19.85
CA LYS A 120 -3.58 6.40 19.44
C LYS A 120 -3.21 6.33 17.96
N GLU A 121 -3.67 7.29 17.18
CA GLU A 121 -3.55 7.28 15.72
C GLU A 121 -2.44 8.19 15.22
N CYS A 122 -2.17 9.29 15.94
CA CYS A 122 -1.23 10.33 15.60
C CYS A 122 -0.18 10.53 16.68
N ALA A 123 1.06 10.77 16.25
CA ALA A 123 2.09 11.32 17.11
C ALA A 123 1.73 12.76 17.49
N LEU A 124 1.70 13.03 18.80
CA LEU A 124 1.39 14.34 19.36
C LEU A 124 2.64 14.97 19.98
N THR A 125 2.69 16.30 19.98
CA THR A 125 3.64 17.08 20.78
C THR A 125 3.26 17.01 22.25
N ARG A 126 4.14 17.51 23.13
CA ARG A 126 3.87 17.57 24.58
C ARG A 126 2.63 18.40 24.92
N ASP A 127 2.29 19.36 24.07
CA ASP A 127 1.14 20.25 24.23
C ASP A 127 -0.17 19.64 23.71
N GLY A 128 -0.14 18.40 23.21
CA GLY A 128 -1.31 17.69 22.68
C GLY A 128 -1.66 18.04 21.23
N ASN A 129 -0.87 18.90 20.57
CA ASN A 129 -1.02 19.18 19.14
C ASN A 129 -0.40 18.08 18.30
N ILE A 130 -0.74 18.00 17.01
CA ILE A 130 -0.12 17.02 16.11
C ILE A 130 1.35 17.35 15.90
N ASN A 131 2.20 16.35 16.02
CA ASN A 131 3.61 16.47 15.71
C ASN A 131 3.81 16.39 14.19
N GLU A 132 4.24 17.48 13.57
CA GLU A 132 4.44 17.56 12.12
C GLU A 132 5.48 16.57 11.58
N ALA A 133 6.49 16.24 12.39
CA ALA A 133 7.50 15.24 12.06
C ALA A 133 7.07 13.81 12.39
N GLY A 134 5.96 13.65 13.12
CA GLY A 134 5.45 12.37 13.58
C GLY A 134 4.36 11.81 12.66
N PRO A 135 4.19 10.48 12.62
CA PRO A 135 3.17 9.82 11.82
C PRO A 135 1.78 9.93 12.42
N CYS A 136 0.81 9.90 11.52
CA CYS A 136 -0.59 9.61 11.72
C CYS A 136 -0.95 8.41 10.86
N PHE A 137 -1.44 7.34 11.46
CA PHE A 137 -1.83 6.14 10.74
C PHE A 137 -3.07 6.40 9.89
N LEU A 138 -3.08 5.83 8.67
CA LEU A 138 -4.20 5.96 7.72
C LEU A 138 -5.43 5.17 8.16
N HIS A 139 -5.21 3.99 8.73
CA HIS A 139 -6.26 3.13 9.27
C HIS A 139 -6.29 3.26 10.79
N SER A 140 -7.48 3.50 11.33
CA SER A 140 -7.72 3.64 12.77
C SER A 140 -7.61 2.29 13.46
N TYR A 141 -7.21 2.29 14.74
CA TYR A 141 -7.31 1.14 15.64
C TYR A 141 -8.75 0.57 15.73
N ALA A 142 -9.76 1.40 15.47
CA ALA A 142 -11.17 1.04 15.52
C ALA A 142 -11.75 0.63 14.15
N ASP A 143 -10.99 0.72 13.06
CA ASP A 143 -11.50 0.36 11.73
C ASP A 143 -11.84 -1.12 11.66
N ALA A 144 -13.00 -1.41 11.03
CA ALA A 144 -13.49 -2.76 10.83
C ALA A 144 -12.49 -3.67 10.07
N GLU A 145 -11.55 -3.07 9.33
CA GLU A 145 -10.47 -3.77 8.63
C GLU A 145 -9.44 -4.42 9.55
N LEU A 146 -9.28 -3.95 10.80
CA LEU A 146 -8.44 -4.62 11.81
C LEU A 146 -9.15 -5.84 12.44
N LEU A 147 -10.48 -5.93 12.33
CA LEU A 147 -11.28 -7.09 12.69
C LEU A 147 -11.32 -8.10 11.53
N LEU A 148 -10.15 -8.60 11.16
CA LEU A 148 -10.04 -9.59 10.08
C LEU A 148 -10.51 -10.97 10.56
N THR A 149 -11.65 -11.43 10.05
CA THR A 149 -12.09 -12.83 10.21
C THR A 149 -11.49 -13.68 9.09
N ARG A 150 -10.70 -14.68 9.46
CA ARG A 150 -10.06 -15.64 8.54
C ARG A 150 -10.24 -17.06 9.05
N TYR A 151 -10.22 -18.02 8.14
CA TYR A 151 -10.21 -19.42 8.49
C TYR A 151 -8.82 -19.85 8.97
N TRP A 152 -8.79 -20.89 9.80
CA TRP A 152 -7.52 -21.48 10.24
C TRP A 152 -6.73 -22.01 9.04
N GLY A 153 -5.48 -21.58 8.92
CA GLY A 153 -4.58 -21.94 7.81
C GLY A 153 -4.61 -20.98 6.63
N GLU A 154 -5.43 -19.93 6.66
CA GLU A 154 -5.35 -18.84 5.69
C GLU A 154 -4.30 -17.80 6.09
N ASP A 155 -3.60 -17.28 5.10
CA ASP A 155 -2.67 -16.17 5.28
C ASP A 155 -3.43 -14.85 5.50
N ALA A 156 -2.93 -14.04 6.43
CA ALA A 156 -3.42 -12.69 6.68
C ALA A 156 -2.32 -11.68 6.36
N LEU A 157 -2.57 -10.80 5.38
CA LEU A 157 -1.70 -9.67 5.09
C LEU A 157 -2.09 -8.50 6.03
N LEU A 158 -1.10 -7.94 6.71
CA LEU A 158 -1.25 -6.76 7.55
C LEU A 158 -0.48 -5.63 6.90
N ASP A 159 -1.15 -4.52 6.64
CA ASP A 159 -0.51 -3.30 6.15
C ASP A 159 -0.62 -2.21 7.23
N CYS A 160 0.48 -1.50 7.43
CA CYS A 160 0.54 -0.34 8.31
C CYS A 160 0.99 0.84 7.46
N SER A 161 0.04 1.73 7.22
CA SER A 161 0.21 2.89 6.37
C SER A 161 0.05 4.16 7.20
N SER A 162 0.85 5.18 6.91
CA SER A 162 0.83 6.45 7.65
C SER A 162 1.14 7.65 6.77
N VAL A 163 0.82 8.82 7.31
CA VAL A 163 1.16 10.14 6.80
C VAL A 163 1.71 10.98 7.93
N THR A 164 2.65 11.86 7.65
CA THR A 164 3.11 12.87 8.60
C THR A 164 2.33 14.17 8.42
N ALA A 165 2.31 15.04 9.43
CA ALA A 165 1.54 16.29 9.33
C ALA A 165 2.11 17.30 8.34
N ASP A 166 3.40 17.19 7.97
CA ASP A 166 3.96 17.87 6.80
C ASP A 166 3.41 17.35 5.45
N GLY A 167 2.50 16.38 5.48
CA GLY A 167 1.86 15.82 4.30
C GLY A 167 2.80 14.96 3.47
N ARG A 168 3.67 14.19 4.12
CA ARG A 168 4.54 13.23 3.43
C ARG A 168 4.20 11.81 3.85
N THR A 169 4.53 10.87 2.97
CA THR A 169 4.47 9.44 3.26
C THR A 169 5.89 8.96 3.51
N TYR A 170 6.18 8.49 4.72
CA TYR A 170 7.49 7.94 5.05
C TYR A 170 7.41 6.43 5.25
N GLN A 171 8.55 5.73 5.06
CA GLN A 171 8.72 4.39 5.60
C GLN A 171 8.85 4.52 7.12
N LEU A 172 7.84 4.05 7.84
CA LEU A 172 7.88 3.99 9.29
C LEU A 172 8.58 2.73 9.76
N ASN A 173 9.36 2.89 10.84
CA ASN A 173 9.69 1.78 11.71
C ASN A 173 8.56 1.60 12.72
N TYR A 174 7.77 0.55 12.53
CA TYR A 174 6.66 0.19 13.41
C TYR A 174 6.78 -1.27 13.84
N ALA A 175 6.16 -1.60 14.96
CA ALA A 175 5.99 -2.96 15.43
C ALA A 175 4.50 -3.26 15.57
N TRP A 176 4.12 -4.50 15.28
CA TRP A 176 2.78 -5.01 15.55
C TRP A 176 2.75 -5.65 16.93
N GLU A 177 1.80 -5.23 17.75
CA GLU A 177 1.49 -5.88 19.02
C GLU A 177 0.21 -6.68 18.91
N PHE A 178 0.23 -7.92 19.38
CA PHE A 178 -0.89 -8.84 19.32
C PHE A 178 -1.33 -9.21 20.74
N TYR A 179 -2.55 -8.81 21.11
CA TYR A 179 -3.12 -9.13 22.41
C TYR A 179 -4.16 -10.24 22.27
N LYS A 180 -3.99 -11.34 23.00
CA LYS A 180 -5.06 -12.33 23.17
C LYS A 180 -6.08 -11.74 24.14
N GLN A 181 -7.34 -11.52 23.71
CA GLN A 181 -8.41 -11.35 24.70
C GLN A 181 -8.60 -12.69 25.42
N GLY A 182 -8.34 -12.69 26.73
CA GLY A 182 -8.20 -13.90 27.53
C GLY A 182 -9.54 -14.58 27.85
N HIS A 183 -9.51 -15.90 27.80
CA HIS A 183 -10.32 -16.73 28.68
C HIS A 183 -9.85 -16.43 30.13
N PRO A 184 -10.75 -16.18 31.10
CA PRO A 184 -10.36 -15.96 32.49
C PRO A 184 -9.65 -17.20 33.05
N PRO A 185 -8.67 -17.04 33.97
CA PRO A 185 -7.98 -18.17 34.57
C PRO A 185 -8.98 -18.92 35.47
N GLY A 186 -9.49 -20.07 34.99
CA GLY A 186 -10.36 -20.96 35.77
C GLY A 186 -11.47 -21.68 35.01
N SER A 187 -11.83 -21.30 33.78
CA SER A 187 -12.86 -22.01 33.02
C SER A 187 -12.28 -23.14 32.19
N ALA A 188 -12.25 -24.34 32.78
CA ALA A 188 -12.19 -25.59 32.01
C ALA A 188 -13.53 -25.78 31.29
N GLY A 189 -13.68 -25.13 30.13
CA GLY A 189 -14.86 -25.21 29.27
C GLY A 189 -14.61 -26.11 28.07
N ARG A 190 -15.27 -27.27 28.07
CA ARG A 190 -15.27 -28.34 27.06
C ARG A 190 -15.57 -27.81 25.64
N GLY A 191 -14.60 -27.98 24.73
CA GLY A 191 -14.87 -28.36 23.33
C GLY A 191 -15.52 -27.36 22.36
N GLU A 192 -15.54 -26.07 22.65
CA GLU A 192 -16.08 -25.08 21.69
C GLU A 192 -14.95 -24.23 21.11
N ARG A 193 -14.73 -24.34 19.79
CA ARG A 193 -13.75 -23.55 19.02
C ARG A 193 -14.17 -22.08 19.03
N THR A 194 -13.87 -21.41 20.13
CA THR A 194 -14.11 -19.98 20.30
C THR A 194 -13.16 -19.20 19.37
N PRO A 195 -13.66 -18.17 18.67
CA PRO A 195 -12.82 -17.34 17.82
C PRO A 195 -11.76 -16.66 18.70
N LEU A 196 -10.49 -16.95 18.40
CA LEU A 196 -9.35 -16.31 19.05
C LEU A 196 -9.33 -14.84 18.60
N ARG A 197 -9.74 -13.93 19.50
CA ARG A 197 -9.78 -12.51 19.21
C ARG A 197 -8.42 -11.90 19.53
N THR A 198 -7.69 -11.52 18.50
CA THR A 198 -6.41 -10.82 18.63
C THR A 198 -6.62 -9.34 18.39
N LEU A 199 -6.47 -8.50 19.42
CA LEU A 199 -6.43 -7.05 19.26
C LEU A 199 -5.04 -6.65 18.78
N ARG A 200 -4.97 -5.64 17.90
CA ARG A 200 -3.75 -5.26 17.19
C ARG A 200 -3.51 -3.76 17.32
N SER A 201 -2.28 -3.38 17.65
CA SER A 201 -1.85 -1.99 17.63
C SER A 201 -0.55 -1.87 16.85
N ALA A 202 -0.45 -0.85 15.99
CA ALA A 202 0.81 -0.43 15.40
C ALA A 202 1.29 0.80 16.16
N MET A 203 2.49 0.72 16.73
CA MET A 203 3.10 1.85 17.44
C MET A 203 4.38 2.27 16.72
N GLN A 204 4.62 3.58 16.63
CA GLN A 204 5.89 4.09 16.15
C GLN A 204 6.98 3.74 17.17
N MET A 205 8.03 3.06 16.70
CA MET A 205 9.19 2.77 17.54
C MET A 205 9.94 4.09 17.83
N PRO A 206 10.36 4.36 19.08
CA PRO A 206 11.17 5.52 19.37
C PRO A 206 12.45 5.47 18.54
N THR A 207 12.73 6.56 17.81
CA THR A 207 14.00 6.71 17.08
C THR A 207 15.12 6.85 18.10
N SER A 208 15.96 5.82 18.23
CA SER A 208 17.10 5.82 19.13
C SER A 208 18.18 6.80 18.65
N ASN A 209 18.01 8.07 18.95
CA ASN A 209 19.14 9.00 19.11
C ASN A 209 19.43 9.17 20.60
N ALA A 210 19.67 8.04 21.26
CA ALA A 210 20.36 8.01 22.55
C ALA A 210 21.69 7.29 22.33
N ALA A 211 22.55 7.93 21.54
CA ALA A 211 23.97 7.66 21.61
C ALA A 211 24.48 8.24 22.93
N ALA A 212 24.88 7.34 23.83
CA ALA A 212 25.86 7.49 24.91
C ALA A 212 26.15 8.93 25.41
N ALA A 213 25.65 9.23 26.61
CA ALA A 213 26.37 10.06 27.56
C ALA A 213 26.24 9.39 28.94
N ALA A 214 27.18 8.48 29.19
CA ALA A 214 27.62 8.10 30.52
C ALA A 214 28.85 8.94 30.85
#